data_AF-A0A2U8WPQ6-F1
#
_entry.id   AF-A0A2U8WPQ6-F1
#
_cell.length_a   1.000
_cell.length_b   1.000
_cell.length_c   1.000
_cell.angle_alpha   90.00
_cell.angle_beta   90.00
_cell.angle_gamma   90.00
#
_symmetry.space_group_name_H-M   'P 1'
#
loop_
_entity.id
_entity.type
_entity.pdbx_description
1 polymer ?
#
loop_
_entity_poly.entity_id
_entity_poly.type
_entity_poly.pdbx_seq_one_letter_code
_entity_poly.pdbx_strand_id
1 'polypeptide(L)'
;MLWPIIAAQFTIFRVTMAGVNAMRPSDFDDIIAEQAAQQQVLLMALRRIAALSRAAGHDPAKIAVWWKQDGHDAMDEATFLVAPGHEGVVRTKAKARLDEIIEIGLR
;
A
#
# COMPACT_ATOMS: atom_id res chain seq x y z
N MET A 1 14.79 -5.98 1.64
CA MET A 1 14.90 -5.46 0.26
C MET A 1 13.60 -5.60 -0.55
N LEU A 2 12.40 -5.42 0.06
CA LEU A 2 11.11 -5.45 -0.66
C LEU A 2 10.34 -4.11 -0.63
N TRP A 3 10.92 -3.11 0.04
CA TRP A 3 10.49 -1.71 0.04
C TRP A 3 10.15 -1.14 -1.36
N PRO A 4 10.91 -1.44 -2.44
CA PRO A 4 10.61 -0.88 -3.76
C PRO A 4 9.25 -1.33 -4.32
N ILE A 5 8.76 -2.53 -3.95
CA ILE A 5 7.51 -3.10 -4.47
C ILE A 5 6.30 -2.41 -3.82
N ILE A 6 6.39 -2.15 -2.51
CA ILE A 6 5.36 -1.43 -1.75
C ILE A 6 5.35 0.05 -2.16
N ALA A 7 6.52 0.68 -2.24
CA ALA A 7 6.65 2.07 -2.70
C ALA A 7 6.16 2.26 -4.15
N ALA A 8 6.38 1.28 -5.04
CA ALA A 8 5.86 1.32 -6.41
C ALA A 8 4.32 1.33 -6.45
N GLN A 9 3.64 0.58 -5.58
CA GLN A 9 2.17 0.60 -5.51
C GLN A 9 1.63 1.95 -5.02
N PHE A 10 2.28 2.59 -4.06
CA PHE A 10 1.89 3.95 -3.62
C PHE A 10 2.21 5.03 -4.65
N THR A 11 3.22 4.81 -5.51
CA THR A 11 3.54 5.72 -6.62
C THR A 11 2.48 5.69 -7.72
N ILE A 12 1.76 4.58 -7.89
CA ILE A 12 0.67 4.48 -8.88
C ILE A 12 -0.57 5.29 -8.44
N PHE A 13 -0.83 5.38 -7.13
CA PHE A 13 -1.82 6.32 -6.57
C PHE A 13 -1.57 7.79 -6.98
N ARG A 14 -0.31 8.12 -7.31
CA ARG A 14 0.16 9.44 -7.73
C ARG A 14 -0.21 9.79 -9.19
N VAL A 15 -0.51 8.80 -10.04
CA VAL A 15 -0.72 9.00 -11.48
C VAL A 15 -2.21 9.15 -11.84
N THR A 16 -3.12 8.57 -11.06
CA THR A 16 -4.53 8.45 -11.45
C THR A 16 -5.35 9.75 -11.31
N MET A 17 -4.86 10.75 -10.56
CA MET A 17 -5.61 11.98 -10.28
C MET A 17 -5.28 13.16 -11.21
N ALA A 18 -4.23 13.04 -12.04
CA ALA A 18 -3.80 14.13 -12.93
C ALA A 18 -4.53 14.17 -14.30
N GLY A 19 -5.30 13.12 -14.65
CA GLY A 19 -5.94 12.96 -15.97
C GLY A 19 -7.46 12.77 -15.96
N VAL A 20 -8.14 13.08 -14.85
CA VAL A 20 -9.55 12.68 -14.60
C VAL A 20 -10.56 13.30 -15.58
N ASN A 21 -10.22 14.40 -16.26
CA ASN A 21 -11.15 15.06 -17.18
C ASN A 21 -11.33 14.38 -18.55
N ALA A 22 -10.64 13.28 -18.86
CA ALA A 22 -10.71 12.60 -20.16
C ALA A 22 -10.94 11.07 -20.11
N MET A 23 -11.07 10.45 -18.94
CA MET A 23 -11.22 8.99 -18.81
C MET A 23 -12.67 8.54 -19.03
N ARG A 24 -12.87 7.48 -19.82
CA ARG A 24 -14.17 6.84 -20.00
C ARG A 24 -14.48 5.96 -18.77
N PRO A 25 -15.75 5.70 -18.45
CA PRO A 25 -16.13 4.82 -17.34
C PRO A 25 -15.42 3.45 -17.36
N SER A 26 -15.22 2.85 -18.53
CA SER A 26 -14.47 1.58 -18.68
C SER A 26 -13.01 1.66 -18.26
N ASP A 27 -12.37 2.82 -18.42
CA ASP A 27 -10.97 3.01 -18.02
C ASP A 27 -10.85 3.00 -16.48
N PHE A 28 -11.92 3.38 -15.75
CA PHE A 28 -11.98 3.22 -14.30
C PHE A 28 -12.13 1.77 -13.86
N ASP A 29 -12.89 0.95 -14.59
CA ASP A 29 -13.04 -0.49 -14.30
C ASP A 29 -11.69 -1.22 -14.45
N ASP A 30 -10.93 -0.89 -15.50
CA ASP A 30 -9.58 -1.42 -15.74
C ASP A 30 -8.62 -1.01 -14.62
N ILE A 31 -8.65 0.27 -14.20
CA ILE A 31 -7.84 0.76 -13.08
C ILE A 31 -8.21 0.02 -11.79
N ILE A 32 -9.49 -0.20 -11.50
CA ILE A 32 -9.93 -0.94 -10.30
C ILE A 32 -9.44 -2.38 -10.36
N ALA A 33 -9.56 -3.05 -11.51
CA ALA A 33 -9.09 -4.41 -11.70
C ALA A 33 -7.57 -4.52 -11.51
N GLU A 34 -6.81 -3.57 -12.06
CA GLU A 34 -5.37 -3.49 -11.89
C GLU A 34 -4.99 -3.27 -10.42
N GLN A 35 -5.65 -2.34 -9.73
CA GLN A 35 -5.41 -2.08 -8.31
C GLN A 35 -5.74 -3.30 -7.44
N ALA A 36 -6.82 -4.03 -7.76
CA ALA A 36 -7.16 -5.27 -7.05
C ALA A 36 -6.09 -6.36 -7.26
N ALA A 37 -5.61 -6.54 -8.50
CA ALA A 37 -4.55 -7.49 -8.81
C ALA A 37 -3.23 -7.15 -8.09
N GLN A 38 -2.86 -5.87 -8.08
CA GLN A 38 -1.68 -5.38 -7.35
C GLN A 38 -1.80 -5.64 -5.84
N GLN A 39 -2.95 -5.36 -5.23
CA GLN A 39 -3.18 -5.65 -3.81
C GLN A 39 -3.09 -7.16 -3.51
N GLN A 40 -3.60 -8.00 -4.41
CA GLN A 40 -3.51 -9.45 -4.26
C GLN A 40 -2.07 -9.96 -4.29
N VAL A 41 -1.24 -9.44 -5.20
CA VAL A 41 0.20 -9.77 -5.25
C VAL A 41 0.92 -9.37 -3.97
N LEU A 42 0.64 -8.18 -3.43
CA LEU A 42 1.22 -7.71 -2.17
C LEU A 42 0.81 -8.62 -1.00
N LEU A 43 -0.47 -8.97 -0.89
CA LEU A 43 -0.97 -9.87 0.15
C LEU A 43 -0.32 -11.25 0.07
N MET A 44 -0.12 -11.79 -1.14
CA MET A 44 0.58 -13.07 -1.32
C MET A 44 2.04 -12.98 -0.89
N ALA A 45 2.73 -11.87 -1.20
CA ALA A 45 4.11 -11.65 -0.76
C ALA A 45 4.22 -11.59 0.77
N LEU A 46 3.33 -10.83 1.43
CA LEU A 46 3.30 -10.73 2.89
C LEU A 46 3.04 -12.10 3.54
N ARG A 47 2.09 -12.89 3.02
CA ARG A 47 1.82 -14.25 3.52
C ARG A 47 3.04 -15.15 3.40
N ARG A 48 3.79 -15.03 2.30
CA ARG A 48 5.04 -15.78 2.12
C ARG A 48 6.09 -15.37 3.16
N ILE A 49 6.22 -14.08 3.45
CA ILE A 49 7.13 -13.56 4.47
C ILE A 49 6.74 -14.09 5.86
N ALA A 50 5.45 -14.10 6.20
CA ALA A 50 4.98 -14.65 7.46
C ALA A 50 5.35 -16.13 7.62
N ALA A 51 5.14 -16.94 6.57
CA ALA A 51 5.50 -18.34 6.56
C ALA A 51 7.02 -18.57 6.73
N LEU A 52 7.85 -17.80 6.02
CA LEU A 52 9.31 -17.86 6.14
C LEU A 52 9.79 -17.43 7.53
N SER A 53 9.16 -16.42 8.11
CA SER A 53 9.50 -15.91 9.44
C SER A 53 9.23 -16.97 10.51
N ARG A 54 8.06 -17.63 10.44
CA ARG A 54 7.72 -18.76 11.32
C ARG A 54 8.71 -19.92 11.16
N ALA A 55 9.07 -20.27 9.92
CA ALA A 55 10.05 -21.33 9.65
C ALA A 55 11.44 -21.01 10.22
N ALA A 56 11.80 -19.73 10.31
CA ALA A 56 13.02 -19.25 10.96
C ALA A 56 12.89 -19.09 12.49
N GLY A 57 11.75 -19.43 13.10
CA GLY A 57 11.50 -19.26 14.53
C GLY A 57 11.22 -17.82 14.97
N HIS A 58 10.90 -16.93 14.02
CA HIS A 58 10.52 -15.55 14.29
C HIS A 58 9.00 -15.38 14.30
N ASP A 59 8.54 -14.49 15.17
CA ASP A 59 7.14 -14.08 15.24
C ASP A 59 6.82 -13.02 14.17
N PRO A 60 5.94 -13.30 13.19
CA PRO A 60 5.52 -12.32 12.19
C PRO A 60 4.91 -11.05 12.78
N ALA A 61 4.33 -11.10 13.98
CA ALA A 61 3.75 -9.91 14.62
C ALA A 61 4.82 -8.84 14.93
N LYS A 62 6.04 -9.26 15.27
CA LYS A 62 7.16 -8.33 15.49
C LYS A 62 7.59 -7.64 14.19
N ILE A 63 7.54 -8.37 13.08
CA ILE A 63 7.84 -7.83 11.75
C ILE A 63 6.74 -6.84 11.34
N ALA A 64 5.47 -7.16 11.63
CA ALA A 64 4.34 -6.29 11.36
C ALA A 64 4.49 -4.92 12.04
N VAL A 65 4.90 -4.88 13.31
CA VAL A 65 5.12 -3.61 14.03
C VAL A 65 6.19 -2.76 13.36
N TRP A 66 7.35 -3.35 13.03
CA TRP A 66 8.42 -2.62 12.35
C TRP A 66 7.98 -2.10 10.98
N TRP A 67 7.25 -2.91 10.21
CA TRP A 67 6.80 -2.52 8.86
C TRP A 67 5.71 -1.45 8.88
N LYS A 68 4.82 -1.47 9.88
CA LYS A 68 3.82 -0.41 10.08
C LYS A 68 4.54 0.93 10.35
N GLN A 69 5.53 0.94 11.23
CA GLN A 69 6.31 2.14 11.54
C GLN A 69 7.04 2.70 10.31
N ASP A 70 7.83 1.86 9.62
CA ASP A 70 8.60 2.26 8.44
C ASP A 70 7.68 2.77 7.31
N GLY A 71 6.54 2.12 7.10
CA GLY A 71 5.56 2.58 6.13
C GLY A 71 4.81 3.85 6.54
N HIS A 72 4.62 4.10 7.84
CA HIS A 72 4.07 5.38 8.31
C HIS A 72 5.04 6.53 8.05
N ASP A 73 6.32 6.33 8.34
CA ASP A 73 7.37 7.33 8.11
C ASP A 73 7.45 7.68 6.61
N ALA A 74 7.40 6.68 5.74
CA ALA A 74 7.36 6.92 4.29
C ALA A 74 6.09 7.61 3.81
N MET A 75 4.94 7.29 4.42
CA MET A 75 3.70 8.02 4.16
C MET A 75 3.79 9.47 4.64
N ASP A 76 4.65 9.82 5.60
CA ASP A 76 4.89 11.21 6.03
C ASP A 76 5.81 11.96 5.06
N GLU A 77 6.79 11.28 4.48
CA GLU A 77 7.68 11.85 3.46
C GLU A 77 7.02 11.96 2.08
N ALA A 78 5.96 11.17 1.83
CA ALA A 78 5.25 11.18 0.56
C ALA A 78 4.58 12.53 0.26
N THR A 79 4.80 13.04 -0.96
CA THR A 79 4.04 14.17 -1.50
C THR A 79 2.78 13.66 -2.19
N PHE A 80 1.62 13.99 -1.61
CA PHE A 80 0.31 13.67 -2.16
C PHE A 80 -0.16 14.79 -3.11
N LEU A 81 -0.46 14.44 -4.36
CA LEU A 81 -1.10 15.36 -5.31
C LEU A 81 -2.62 15.26 -5.14
N VAL A 82 -3.15 16.04 -4.20
CA VAL A 82 -4.58 16.02 -3.84
C VAL A 82 -5.13 17.44 -3.79
N ALA A 83 -6.47 17.56 -3.71
CA ALA A 83 -7.11 18.87 -3.58
C ALA A 83 -6.59 19.62 -2.32
N PRO A 84 -6.43 20.96 -2.39
CA PRO A 84 -5.98 21.75 -1.26
C PRO A 84 -6.79 21.48 0.01
N GLY A 85 -6.11 21.30 1.15
CA GLY A 85 -6.74 21.00 2.43
C GLY A 85 -7.08 19.52 2.68
N HIS A 86 -6.90 18.63 1.70
CA HIS A 86 -7.19 17.18 1.86
C HIS A 86 -5.99 16.31 2.21
N GLU A 87 -4.77 16.87 2.19
CA GLU A 87 -3.51 16.13 2.37
C GLU A 87 -3.48 15.34 3.69
N GLY A 88 -3.87 15.96 4.80
CA GLY A 88 -3.91 15.30 6.11
C GLY A 88 -4.87 14.10 6.12
N VAL A 89 -6.07 14.29 5.56
CA VAL A 89 -7.09 13.22 5.49
C VAL A 89 -6.61 12.05 4.63
N VAL A 90 -6.00 12.35 3.47
CA VAL A 90 -5.50 11.31 2.56
C VAL A 90 -4.33 10.56 3.21
N ARG A 91 -3.42 11.27 3.87
CA ARG A 91 -2.29 10.67 4.58
C ARG A 91 -2.76 9.74 5.70
N THR A 92 -3.70 10.18 6.54
CA THR A 92 -4.28 9.34 7.60
C THR A 92 -4.93 8.08 7.03
N LYS A 93 -5.71 8.22 5.94
CA LYS A 93 -6.34 7.07 5.29
C LYS A 93 -5.32 6.11 4.67
N ALA A 94 -4.25 6.63 4.08
CA ALA A 94 -3.18 5.82 3.50
C ALA A 94 -2.46 5.00 4.58
N LYS A 95 -2.12 5.61 5.72
CA LYS A 95 -1.53 4.90 6.87
C LYS A 95 -2.45 3.81 7.42
N ALA A 96 -3.73 4.12 7.61
CA ALA A 96 -4.71 3.12 8.08
C ALA A 96 -4.84 1.94 7.09
N ARG A 97 -4.86 2.23 5.79
CA ARG A 97 -4.92 1.17 4.77
C ARG A 97 -3.65 0.31 4.74
N LEU A 98 -2.50 0.92 4.94
CA LEU A 98 -1.24 0.19 5.07
C LEU A 98 -1.29 -0.76 6.28
N ASP A 99 -1.76 -0.29 7.43
CA ASP A 99 -1.87 -1.11 8.64
C ASP A 99 -2.74 -2.35 8.41
N GLU A 100 -3.89 -2.19 7.74
CA GLU A 100 -4.78 -3.29 7.36
C GLU A 100 -4.09 -4.31 6.46
N ILE A 101 -3.39 -3.85 5.42
CA ILE A 101 -2.72 -4.73 4.46
C ILE A 101 -1.63 -5.55 5.16
N ILE A 102 -0.82 -4.90 6.01
CA ILE A 102 0.24 -5.57 6.78
C ILE A 102 -0.37 -6.61 7.72
N GLU A 103 -1.46 -6.27 8.41
CA GLU A 103 -2.13 -7.15 9.35
C GLU A 103 -2.75 -8.37 8.68
N ILE A 104 -3.44 -8.18 7.55
CA ILE A 104 -4.01 -9.29 6.77
C ILE A 104 -2.90 -10.16 6.17
N GLY A 105 -1.85 -9.52 5.68
CA GLY A 105 -0.76 -10.18 4.98
C GLY A 105 0.14 -11.00 5.90
N LEU A 106 0.41 -10.55 7.12
CA LEU A 106 1.32 -11.19 8.06
C LEU A 106 0.65 -12.13 9.09
N ARG A 107 -0.68 -12.29 9.00
CA ARG A 107 -1.44 -13.25 9.80
C ARG A 107 -1.05 -14.70 9.52
#